data_AF-A0A7V5K329-F1
#
_entry.id   AF-A0A7V5K329-F1
#
_cell.length_a   1.000
_cell.length_b   1.000
_cell.length_c   1.000
_cell.angle_alpha   90.00
_cell.angle_beta   90.00
_cell.angle_gamma   90.00
#
_symmetry.space_group_name_H-M   'P 1'
#
loop_
_entity.id
_entity.type
_entity.pdbx_description
1 polymer ?
#
loop_
_entity_poly.entity_id
_entity_poly.type
_entity_poly.pdbx_seq_one_letter_code
_entity_poly.pdbx_strand_id
1 'polypeptide(L)'
;MGSALEGRSLGRIRTLKTYRMNLMLCGGTGCIASGSTKVKQALEEELAKRGLADEVQVVMTGCNGFCAMGPIMTVFPDGIFYNKLKPEHAPHLVEEHVLKGRPVKELLFEEPVEKEKIPLLKDIGFFGQQRLIALRNRGLIDAERIEEYIARDGYQALAKVLTSMTPEEVIEEIKLSGLRGRGGAGFPTGLKWEECRKYDRFPKYTICNGDEGDPGAFMDRSIMEGDPHSVLEGMAISAYAIGAEKGYIYVRAEYPLAIKRLGIAIEQAREYGL
;
A
#
# COMPACT_ATOMS: atom_id res chain seq x y z
N MET A 1 -25.12 35.06 -25.00
CA MET A 1 -25.00 34.24 -23.78
C MET A 1 -23.77 33.36 -23.98
N GLY A 2 -22.56 33.82 -23.66
CA GLY A 2 -22.14 34.26 -22.32
C GLY A 2 -21.57 33.04 -21.60
N SER A 3 -20.25 32.88 -21.71
CA SER A 3 -19.39 31.78 -21.26
C SER A 3 -19.65 31.24 -19.86
N ALA A 4 -19.66 29.91 -19.71
CA ALA A 4 -19.56 29.22 -18.42
C ALA A 4 -18.76 27.91 -18.52
N LEU A 5 -17.68 27.89 -19.33
CA LEU A 5 -16.76 26.75 -19.44
C LEU A 5 -15.29 27.12 -19.17
N GLU A 6 -15.03 28.30 -18.60
CA GLU A 6 -13.70 28.66 -18.11
C GLU A 6 -13.64 28.46 -16.60
N GLY A 7 -12.75 27.58 -16.14
CA GLY A 7 -12.33 27.53 -14.75
C GLY A 7 -12.67 26.26 -13.96
N ARG A 8 -12.52 25.06 -14.53
CA ARG A 8 -12.13 23.91 -13.69
C ARG A 8 -10.62 23.90 -13.60
N SER A 9 -10.08 24.38 -12.49
CA SER A 9 -8.63 24.30 -12.25
C SER A 9 -8.22 22.84 -12.30
N LEU A 10 -7.45 22.46 -13.33
CA LEU A 10 -6.61 21.27 -13.26
C LEU A 10 -5.85 21.35 -11.94
N GLY A 11 -6.14 20.44 -11.01
CA GLY A 11 -5.51 20.39 -9.70
C GLY A 11 -4.00 20.52 -9.86
N ARG A 12 -3.37 21.35 -9.03
CA ARG A 12 -1.91 21.53 -9.04
C ARG A 12 -1.25 20.16 -9.01
N ILE A 13 -0.63 19.75 -10.12
CA ILE A 13 0.33 18.65 -10.12
C ILE A 13 1.44 19.10 -9.17
N ARG A 14 1.43 18.59 -7.93
CA ARG A 14 2.48 18.87 -6.95
C ARG A 14 3.77 18.31 -7.54
N THR A 15 4.75 19.17 -7.78
CA THR A 15 6.08 18.73 -8.18
C THR A 15 6.64 17.83 -7.08
N LEU A 16 6.79 16.54 -7.38
CA LEU A 16 7.40 15.59 -6.45
C LEU A 16 8.87 15.94 -6.29
N LYS A 17 9.28 16.22 -5.06
CA LYS A 17 10.70 16.42 -4.73
C LYS A 17 11.43 15.09 -4.91
N THR A 18 12.51 15.10 -5.67
CA THR A 18 13.39 13.94 -5.85
C THR A 18 14.37 13.85 -4.69
N TYR A 19 14.41 12.68 -4.05
CA TYR A 19 15.35 12.33 -2.99
C TYR A 19 16.38 11.33 -3.53
N ARG A 20 17.65 11.47 -3.14
CA ARG A 20 18.71 10.52 -3.56
C ARG A 20 18.59 9.17 -2.85
N MET A 21 17.93 9.14 -1.69
CA MET A 21 17.76 7.95 -0.87
C MET A 21 16.42 7.97 -0.14
N ASN A 22 15.74 6.83 -0.10
CA ASN A 22 14.47 6.65 0.59
C ASN A 22 14.60 5.58 1.67
N LEU A 23 14.32 5.96 2.92
CA LEU A 23 14.28 5.11 4.09
C LEU A 23 12.84 4.62 4.28
N MET A 24 12.51 3.46 3.70
CA MET A 24 11.17 2.87 3.68
C MET A 24 10.89 2.13 4.98
N LEU A 25 10.39 2.84 5.98
CA LEU A 25 10.13 2.33 7.32
C LEU A 25 8.72 1.75 7.42
N CYS A 26 8.60 0.53 7.95
CA CYS A 26 7.32 -0.13 8.08
C CYS A 26 6.38 0.62 9.05
N GLY A 27 5.27 1.11 8.51
CA GLY A 27 4.20 1.81 9.22
C GLY A 27 2.93 0.99 9.40
N GLY A 28 2.99 -0.34 9.28
CA GLY A 28 1.86 -1.20 9.65
C GLY A 28 1.66 -1.26 11.17
N THR A 29 0.44 -1.59 11.61
CA THR A 29 0.06 -1.63 13.03
C THR A 29 1.08 -2.34 13.94
N GLY A 30 1.62 -3.49 13.52
CA GLY A 30 2.62 -4.23 14.31
C GLY A 30 3.94 -3.48 14.52
N CYS A 31 4.44 -2.77 13.50
CA CYS A 31 5.67 -1.98 13.62
C CYS A 31 5.43 -0.67 14.37
N ILE A 32 4.26 -0.06 14.22
CA ILE A 32 3.87 1.11 15.02
C ILE A 32 3.84 0.73 16.50
N ALA A 33 3.22 -0.41 16.84
CA ALA A 33 3.16 -0.93 18.20
C ALA A 33 4.56 -1.22 18.78
N SER A 34 5.53 -1.63 17.95
CA SER A 34 6.93 -1.83 18.37
C SER A 34 7.80 -0.56 18.29
N GLY A 35 7.21 0.60 18.02
CA GLY A 35 7.87 1.90 18.15
C GLY A 35 8.42 2.50 16.84
N SER A 36 7.98 2.07 15.66
CA SER A 36 8.46 2.61 14.39
C SER A 36 8.24 4.12 14.22
N THR A 37 7.20 4.70 14.82
CA THR A 37 6.98 6.15 14.81
C THR A 37 8.09 6.92 15.52
N LYS A 38 8.62 6.39 16.62
CA LYS A 38 9.77 6.97 17.33
C LYS A 38 11.05 6.82 16.54
N VAL A 39 11.23 5.69 15.84
CA VAL A 39 12.36 5.47 14.93
C VAL A 39 12.34 6.50 13.79
N LYS A 40 11.17 6.73 13.18
CA LYS A 40 10.99 7.77 12.16
C LYS A 40 11.44 9.14 12.66
N GLN A 41 10.90 9.55 13.82
CA GLN A 41 11.22 10.84 14.40
C GLN A 41 12.73 11.00 14.63
N ALA A 42 13.37 10.00 15.22
CA ALA A 42 14.82 10.03 15.47
C ALA A 42 15.64 10.10 14.17
N LEU A 43 15.22 9.39 13.12
CA LEU A 43 15.86 9.47 11.80
C LEU A 43 15.70 10.86 11.18
N GLU A 44 14.51 11.43 11.19
CA GLU A 44 14.25 12.77 10.64
C GLU A 44 15.00 13.86 11.37
N GLU A 45 15.02 13.82 12.71
CA GLU A 45 15.79 14.75 13.52
C GLU A 45 17.29 14.66 13.24
N GLU A 46 17.82 13.44 13.09
CA GLU A 46 19.24 13.24 12.77
C GLU A 46 19.58 13.70 11.35
N LEU A 47 18.73 13.42 10.36
CA LEU A 47 18.90 13.92 9.00
C LEU A 47 18.89 15.45 8.96
N ALA A 48 18.00 16.10 9.72
CA ALA A 48 17.95 17.55 9.83
C ALA A 48 19.23 18.12 10.48
N LYS A 49 19.72 17.53 11.57
CA LYS A 49 20.97 17.94 12.24
C LYS A 49 22.18 17.90 11.31
N ARG A 50 22.19 16.96 10.36
CA ARG A 50 23.28 16.78 9.39
C ARG A 50 23.04 17.50 8.06
N GLY A 51 21.95 18.27 7.92
CA GLY A 51 21.63 19.00 6.70
C GLY A 51 21.18 18.12 5.52
N LEU A 52 20.71 16.90 5.79
CA LEU A 52 20.35 15.88 4.78
C LEU A 52 18.85 15.76 4.51
N ALA A 53 18.01 16.52 5.22
CA ALA A 53 16.55 16.44 5.13
C ALA A 53 15.99 16.75 3.73
N ASP A 54 16.76 17.47 2.90
CA ASP A 54 16.38 17.78 1.52
C ASP A 54 16.84 16.74 0.50
N GLU A 55 17.72 15.81 0.91
CA GLU A 55 18.30 14.77 0.05
C GLU A 55 17.75 13.38 0.35
N VAL A 56 17.34 13.13 1.59
CA VAL A 56 16.93 11.81 2.10
C VAL A 56 15.55 11.90 2.74
N GLN A 57 14.66 11.00 2.34
CA GLN A 57 13.30 10.94 2.88
C GLN A 57 13.11 9.70 3.74
N VAL A 58 12.41 9.85 4.88
CA VAL A 58 11.87 8.74 5.65
C VAL A 58 10.40 8.56 5.29
N VAL A 59 10.07 7.42 4.68
CA VAL A 59 8.71 7.12 4.21
C VAL A 59 8.08 6.07 5.12
N MET A 60 6.87 6.34 5.61
CA MET A 60 6.10 5.36 6.38
C MET A 60 5.28 4.50 5.43
N THR A 61 5.74 3.28 5.19
CA THR A 61 5.04 2.37 4.29
C THR A 61 3.87 1.66 4.96
N GLY A 62 3.13 0.87 4.18
CA GLY A 62 2.29 -0.20 4.71
C GLY A 62 3.05 -1.27 5.50
N CYS A 63 2.30 -2.28 5.96
CA CYS A 63 2.86 -3.47 6.60
C CYS A 63 3.81 -4.21 5.64
N ASN A 64 4.99 -4.62 6.12
CA ASN A 64 5.97 -5.38 5.34
C ASN A 64 5.90 -6.91 5.62
N GLY A 65 5.08 -7.34 6.59
CA GLY A 65 4.74 -8.75 6.84
C GLY A 65 5.70 -9.51 7.76
N PHE A 66 6.97 -9.10 7.91
CA PHE A 66 7.92 -9.77 8.81
C PHE A 66 7.88 -9.20 10.24
N CYS A 67 6.71 -9.24 10.87
CA CYS A 67 6.45 -8.55 12.14
C CYS A 67 7.37 -8.96 13.30
N ALA A 68 7.84 -10.22 13.32
CA ALA A 68 8.77 -10.73 14.34
C ALA A 68 10.11 -9.98 14.37
N MET A 69 10.46 -9.31 13.27
CA MET A 69 11.68 -8.54 13.12
C MET A 69 11.46 -7.03 13.23
N GLY A 70 10.22 -6.59 13.49
CA GLY A 70 9.84 -5.17 13.56
C GLY A 70 10.45 -4.40 14.74
N PRO A 71 10.65 -3.08 14.63
CA PRO A 71 10.51 -2.25 13.43
C PRO A 71 11.54 -2.59 12.34
N ILE A 72 11.08 -2.62 11.08
CA ILE A 72 11.91 -2.95 9.91
C ILE A 72 11.89 -1.82 8.89
N MET A 73 12.99 -1.68 8.15
CA MET A 73 13.19 -0.64 7.15
C MET A 73 13.96 -1.19 5.95
N THR A 74 13.60 -0.72 4.75
CA THR A 74 14.39 -0.95 3.54
C THR A 74 14.89 0.37 2.99
N VAL A 75 16.18 0.43 2.64
CA VAL A 75 16.79 1.63 2.08
C VAL A 75 16.91 1.49 0.57
N PHE A 76 16.30 2.39 -0.19
CA PHE A 76 16.47 2.48 -1.64
C PHE A 76 17.38 3.65 -2.03
N PRO A 77 18.18 3.52 -3.09
CA PRO A 77 18.13 2.47 -4.13
C PRO A 77 18.81 1.13 -3.79
N ASP A 78 19.60 1.07 -2.71
CA ASP A 78 20.48 -0.07 -2.42
C ASP A 78 19.75 -1.40 -2.15
N GLY A 79 18.51 -1.35 -1.67
CA GLY A 79 17.72 -2.53 -1.29
C GLY A 79 18.14 -3.16 0.06
N ILE A 80 18.91 -2.42 0.87
CA ILE A 80 19.41 -2.89 2.17
C ILE A 80 18.27 -2.97 3.18
N PHE A 81 18.16 -4.10 3.87
CA PHE A 81 17.15 -4.38 4.87
C PHE A 81 17.72 -4.29 6.29
N TYR A 82 17.07 -3.47 7.12
CA TYR A 82 17.37 -3.36 8.55
C TYR A 82 16.20 -3.86 9.38
N ASN A 83 16.53 -4.51 10.50
CA ASN A 83 15.54 -5.02 11.45
C ASN A 83 15.77 -4.56 12.89
N LYS A 84 14.76 -4.81 13.72
CA LYS A 84 14.75 -4.52 15.17
C LYS A 84 15.24 -3.11 15.47
N LEU A 85 14.83 -2.16 14.63
CA LEU A 85 15.28 -0.79 14.73
C LEU A 85 14.74 -0.14 16.00
N LYS A 86 15.58 0.68 16.62
CA LYS A 86 15.25 1.50 17.77
C LYS A 86 15.68 2.95 17.52
N PRO A 87 15.08 3.93 18.21
CA PRO A 87 15.45 5.35 18.02
C PRO A 87 16.94 5.61 18.21
N GLU A 88 17.61 4.88 19.10
CA GLU A 88 19.04 5.06 19.41
C GLU A 88 19.96 4.64 18.25
N HIS A 89 19.45 3.87 17.28
CA HIS A 89 20.21 3.48 16.10
C HIS A 89 20.31 4.61 15.06
N ALA A 90 19.48 5.65 15.13
CA ALA A 90 19.39 6.68 14.09
C ALA A 90 20.72 7.42 13.83
N PRO A 91 21.47 7.91 14.85
CA PRO A 91 22.75 8.57 14.62
C PRO A 91 23.76 7.71 13.86
N HIS A 92 23.88 6.44 14.25
CA HIS A 92 24.83 5.51 13.64
C HIS A 92 24.39 5.11 12.22
N LEU A 93 23.09 4.89 12.00
CA LEU A 93 22.54 4.56 10.68
C LEU A 93 22.72 5.68 9.67
N VAL A 94 22.43 6.93 10.09
CA VAL A 94 22.65 8.11 9.22
C VAL A 94 24.14 8.30 8.95
N GLU A 95 25.00 8.09 9.94
CA GLU A 95 26.44 8.21 9.74
C GLU A 95 27.02 7.17 8.78
N GLU A 96 26.78 5.88 9.02
CA GLU A 96 27.42 4.83 8.25
C GLU A 96 26.77 4.65 6.88
N HIS A 97 25.44 4.54 6.83
CA HIS A 97 24.78 4.22 5.57
C HIS A 97 24.50 5.48 4.75
N VAL A 98 23.87 6.49 5.35
CA VAL A 98 23.40 7.66 4.58
C VAL A 98 24.54 8.57 4.12
N LEU A 99 25.55 8.77 4.98
CA LEU A 99 26.73 9.61 4.67
C LEU A 99 27.88 8.82 4.05
N LYS A 100 28.29 7.71 4.67
CA LYS A 100 29.49 6.96 4.22
C LYS A 100 29.17 5.86 3.19
N GLY A 101 27.89 5.57 2.94
CA GLY A 101 27.47 4.54 1.96
C GLY A 101 27.69 3.10 2.42
N ARG A 102 27.94 2.86 3.72
CA ARG A 102 28.23 1.53 4.27
C ARG A 102 27.05 0.98 5.07
N PRO A 103 26.56 -0.23 4.78
CA PRO A 103 25.52 -0.85 5.59
C PRO A 103 25.94 -1.06 7.05
N VAL A 104 25.03 -0.83 7.99
CA VAL A 104 25.24 -1.08 9.42
C VAL A 104 25.07 -2.58 9.71
N LYS A 105 26.19 -3.30 9.82
CA LYS A 105 26.23 -4.78 9.86
C LYS A 105 25.45 -5.37 11.04
N GLU A 106 25.40 -4.67 12.16
CA GLU A 106 24.75 -5.10 13.40
C GLU A 106 23.21 -5.13 13.24
N LEU A 107 22.67 -4.31 12.33
CA LEU A 107 21.24 -4.15 12.09
C LEU A 107 20.73 -4.98 10.90
N LEU A 108 21.63 -5.62 10.16
CA LEU A 108 21.26 -6.51 9.05
C LEU A 108 20.54 -7.75 9.56
N PHE A 109 19.74 -8.37 8.69
CA PHE A 109 19.14 -9.66 8.99
C PHE A 109 20.22 -10.72 9.18
N GLU A 110 20.10 -11.49 10.25
CA GLU A 110 20.96 -12.64 10.51
C GLU A 110 20.13 -13.90 10.33
N GLU A 111 20.60 -14.78 9.46
CA GLU A 111 19.95 -16.07 9.25
C GLU A 111 20.05 -16.92 10.54
N PRO A 112 18.93 -17.48 11.06
CA PRO A 112 18.91 -18.20 12.34
C PRO A 112 19.88 -19.39 12.50
N VAL A 113 20.08 -20.17 11.45
CA VAL A 113 20.89 -21.39 11.34
C VAL A 113 22.36 -21.07 11.04
N GLU A 114 22.65 -20.43 9.89
CA GLU A 114 24.02 -20.22 9.40
C GLU A 114 24.69 -18.98 10.04
N LYS A 115 23.93 -18.14 10.74
CA LYS A 115 24.40 -16.88 11.36
C LYS A 115 24.99 -15.89 10.36
N GLU A 116 24.69 -16.06 9.07
CA GLU A 116 25.13 -15.14 8.02
C GLU A 116 24.30 -13.84 8.06
N LYS A 117 24.98 -12.70 7.88
CA LYS A 117 24.33 -11.40 7.72
C LYS A 117 23.91 -11.22 6.26
N ILE A 118 22.60 -11.17 6.03
CA ILE A 118 22.01 -10.98 4.70
C ILE A 118 21.61 -9.50 4.55
N PRO A 119 22.28 -8.73 3.67
CA PRO A 119 22.03 -7.31 3.53
C PRO A 119 20.77 -6.98 2.73
N LEU A 120 20.52 -7.71 1.64
CA LEU A 120 19.48 -7.35 0.68
C LEU A 120 18.14 -8.02 1.02
N LEU A 121 17.05 -7.26 0.96
CA LEU A 121 15.70 -7.76 1.25
C LEU A 121 15.35 -9.00 0.42
N LYS A 122 15.70 -8.98 -0.88
CA LYS A 122 15.38 -10.06 -1.83
C LYS A 122 16.06 -11.39 -1.53
N ASP A 123 17.18 -11.37 -0.82
CA ASP A 123 18.00 -12.57 -0.54
C ASP A 123 17.59 -13.23 0.79
N ILE A 124 16.78 -12.54 1.61
CA ILE A 124 16.21 -13.10 2.83
C ILE A 124 15.14 -14.10 2.44
N GLY A 125 15.28 -15.36 2.87
CA GLY A 125 14.38 -16.46 2.50
C GLY A 125 12.89 -16.19 2.75
N PHE A 126 12.56 -15.46 3.83
CA PHE A 126 11.19 -15.02 4.10
C PHE A 126 10.58 -14.20 2.96
N PHE A 127 11.35 -13.29 2.34
CA PHE A 127 10.86 -12.40 1.29
C PHE A 127 11.10 -12.97 -0.11
N GLY A 128 12.29 -13.51 -0.38
CA GLY A 128 12.71 -13.93 -1.72
C GLY A 128 11.88 -15.06 -2.34
N GLN A 129 11.18 -15.84 -1.51
CA GLN A 129 10.35 -16.97 -1.96
C GLN A 129 8.87 -16.59 -2.20
N GLN A 130 8.49 -15.33 -1.97
CA GLN A 130 7.10 -14.89 -2.06
C GLN A 130 6.75 -14.34 -3.44
N ARG A 131 5.56 -14.69 -3.95
CA ARG A 131 4.93 -14.01 -5.09
C ARG A 131 3.86 -13.06 -4.60
N LEU A 132 4.13 -11.76 -4.65
CA LEU A 132 3.21 -10.73 -4.19
C LEU A 132 2.29 -10.29 -5.34
N ILE A 133 0.98 -10.59 -5.22
CA ILE A 133 -0.05 -10.15 -6.18
C ILE A 133 -0.91 -9.06 -5.54
N ALA A 134 -1.70 -9.42 -4.52
CA ALA A 134 -2.52 -8.45 -3.77
C ALA A 134 -1.66 -7.48 -2.95
N LEU A 135 -0.47 -7.91 -2.55
CA LEU A 135 0.50 -7.12 -1.78
C LEU A 135 1.66 -6.60 -2.65
N ARG A 136 1.44 -6.38 -3.95
CA ARG A 136 2.49 -5.96 -4.90
C ARG A 136 3.24 -4.68 -4.52
N ASN A 137 2.60 -3.79 -3.76
CA ASN A 137 3.16 -2.51 -3.31
C ASN A 137 3.70 -2.55 -1.86
N ARG A 138 3.75 -3.73 -1.25
CA ARG A 138 4.18 -3.93 0.13
C ARG A 138 5.56 -3.34 0.38
N GLY A 139 5.62 -2.32 1.25
CA GLY A 139 6.88 -1.69 1.65
C GLY A 139 7.50 -0.79 0.58
N LEU A 140 6.76 -0.49 -0.50
CA LEU A 140 7.27 0.27 -1.66
C LEU A 140 6.61 1.63 -1.84
N ILE A 141 5.49 1.90 -1.18
CA ILE A 141 4.75 3.15 -1.26
C ILE A 141 4.41 3.70 0.13
N ASP A 142 4.23 5.01 0.20
CA ASP A 142 3.44 5.69 1.20
C ASP A 142 1.94 5.44 0.94
N ALA A 143 1.29 4.78 1.90
CA ALA A 143 -0.12 4.43 1.79
C ALA A 143 -1.07 5.65 1.86
N GLU A 144 -0.57 6.82 2.26
CA GLU A 144 -1.34 8.07 2.35
C GLU A 144 -1.12 8.99 1.13
N ARG A 145 -0.49 8.48 0.05
CA ARG A 145 -0.17 9.27 -1.16
C ARG A 145 -0.61 8.58 -2.45
N ILE A 146 -1.72 9.04 -3.04
CA ILE A 146 -2.23 8.54 -4.32
C ILE A 146 -1.20 8.58 -5.46
N GLU A 147 -0.30 9.55 -5.50
CA GLU A 147 0.67 9.68 -6.59
C GLU A 147 1.66 8.51 -6.62
N GLU A 148 2.00 7.93 -5.45
CA GLU A 148 2.88 6.76 -5.37
C GLU A 148 2.17 5.49 -5.83
N TYR A 149 0.85 5.41 -5.64
CA TYR A 149 0.03 4.35 -6.21
C TYR A 149 -0.02 4.45 -7.75
N ILE A 150 -0.30 5.64 -8.28
CA ILE A 150 -0.35 5.92 -9.72
C ILE A 150 1.02 5.67 -10.38
N ALA A 151 2.11 6.09 -9.74
CA ALA A 151 3.48 5.86 -10.24
C ALA A 151 3.85 4.37 -10.35
N ARG A 152 3.06 3.49 -9.75
CA ARG A 152 3.21 2.02 -9.80
C ARG A 152 2.03 1.36 -10.50
N ASP A 153 1.58 1.97 -11.59
CA ASP A 153 0.51 1.50 -12.48
C ASP A 153 -0.88 1.43 -11.82
N GLY A 154 -1.05 2.06 -10.66
CA GLY A 154 -2.35 2.18 -10.00
C GLY A 154 -3.38 2.92 -10.85
N TYR A 155 -4.63 2.45 -10.84
CA TYR A 155 -5.73 2.95 -11.68
C TYR A 155 -5.60 2.69 -13.18
N GLN A 156 -4.52 2.05 -13.65
CA GLN A 156 -4.37 1.69 -15.06
C GLN A 156 -5.43 0.66 -15.48
N ALA A 157 -5.78 -0.30 -14.61
CA ALA A 157 -6.81 -1.28 -14.92
C ALA A 157 -8.19 -0.64 -14.96
N LEU A 158 -8.48 0.27 -14.03
CA LEU A 158 -9.72 1.05 -14.07
C LEU A 158 -9.84 1.88 -15.35
N ALA A 159 -8.78 2.56 -15.77
CA ALA A 159 -8.77 3.32 -17.03
C ALA A 159 -9.07 2.42 -18.24
N LYS A 160 -8.44 1.24 -18.33
CA LYS A 160 -8.74 0.26 -19.38
C LYS A 160 -10.22 -0.16 -19.35
N VAL A 161 -10.72 -0.53 -18.17
CA VAL A 161 -12.11 -0.96 -17.97
C VAL A 161 -13.10 0.11 -18.46
N LEU A 162 -12.91 1.36 -18.06
CA LEU A 162 -13.85 2.44 -18.38
C LEU A 162 -13.82 2.89 -19.85
N THR A 163 -12.67 2.78 -20.51
CA THR A 163 -12.48 3.30 -21.87
C THR A 163 -12.62 2.28 -22.98
N SER A 164 -12.46 0.99 -22.67
CA SER A 164 -12.27 -0.04 -23.70
C SER A 164 -13.01 -1.36 -23.45
N MET A 165 -13.72 -1.50 -22.33
CA MET A 165 -14.42 -2.74 -21.99
C MET A 165 -15.88 -2.45 -21.63
N THR A 166 -16.77 -3.29 -22.10
CA THR A 166 -18.15 -3.38 -21.61
C THR A 166 -18.19 -4.06 -20.24
N PRO A 167 -19.24 -3.82 -19.41
CA PRO A 167 -19.40 -4.52 -18.14
C PRO A 167 -19.36 -6.05 -18.28
N GLU A 168 -19.93 -6.59 -19.36
CA GLU A 168 -19.96 -8.01 -19.66
C GLU A 168 -18.56 -8.56 -19.98
N GLU A 169 -17.73 -7.84 -20.73
CA GLU A 169 -16.34 -8.22 -20.99
C GLU A 169 -15.49 -8.21 -19.71
N VAL A 170 -15.73 -7.27 -18.79
CA VAL A 170 -15.06 -7.26 -17.48
C VAL A 170 -15.44 -8.51 -16.67
N ILE A 171 -16.72 -8.90 -16.67
CA ILE A 171 -17.18 -10.11 -15.98
C ILE A 171 -16.53 -11.35 -16.58
N GLU A 172 -16.45 -11.45 -17.91
CA GLU A 172 -15.79 -12.58 -18.58
C GLU A 172 -14.29 -12.64 -18.26
N GLU A 173 -13.58 -11.52 -18.24
CA GLU A 173 -12.17 -11.47 -17.82
C GLU A 173 -11.99 -12.01 -16.39
N ILE A 174 -12.88 -11.64 -15.46
CA ILE A 174 -12.84 -12.17 -14.08
C ILE A 174 -13.18 -13.67 -14.04
N LYS A 175 -14.09 -14.15 -14.88
CA LYS A 175 -14.39 -15.60 -15.00
C LYS A 175 -13.16 -16.35 -15.51
N LEU A 176 -12.51 -15.86 -16.57
CA LEU A 176 -11.30 -16.44 -17.15
C LEU A 176 -10.14 -16.49 -16.16
N SER A 177 -10.00 -15.48 -15.29
CA SER A 177 -8.97 -15.45 -14.24
C SER A 177 -9.10 -16.58 -13.20
N GLY A 178 -10.28 -17.19 -13.08
CA GLY A 178 -10.58 -18.17 -12.04
C GLY A 178 -10.62 -17.60 -10.62
N LEU A 179 -10.78 -16.28 -10.45
CA LEU A 179 -10.80 -15.65 -9.13
C LEU A 179 -11.97 -16.17 -8.28
N ARG A 180 -11.65 -16.65 -7.09
CA ARG A 180 -12.61 -17.12 -6.08
C ARG A 180 -12.63 -16.19 -4.88
N GLY A 181 -13.77 -16.12 -4.20
CA GLY A 181 -13.94 -15.32 -2.98
C GLY A 181 -12.91 -15.70 -1.92
N ARG A 182 -12.15 -14.70 -1.45
CA ARG A 182 -11.03 -14.90 -0.51
C ARG A 182 -11.42 -14.87 0.97
N GLY A 183 -12.67 -14.54 1.30
CA GLY A 183 -13.22 -14.62 2.66
C GLY A 183 -13.64 -16.04 3.09
N GLY A 184 -12.98 -17.09 2.59
CA GLY A 184 -13.22 -18.49 3.02
C GLY A 184 -14.13 -19.32 2.11
N ALA A 185 -15.34 -18.84 1.77
CA ALA A 185 -16.33 -19.65 1.03
C ALA A 185 -15.89 -20.07 -0.39
N GLY A 186 -14.96 -19.34 -1.01
CA GLY A 186 -14.39 -19.72 -2.30
C GLY A 186 -15.40 -19.72 -3.47
N PHE A 187 -16.50 -18.98 -3.40
CA PHE A 187 -17.44 -18.90 -4.53
C PHE A 187 -16.78 -18.18 -5.73
N PRO A 188 -16.96 -18.62 -6.98
CA PRO A 188 -16.40 -17.94 -8.15
C PRO A 188 -16.87 -16.49 -8.28
N THR A 189 -15.92 -15.55 -8.30
CA THR A 189 -16.22 -14.10 -8.24
C THR A 189 -16.95 -13.64 -9.50
N GLY A 190 -16.50 -14.11 -10.67
CA GLY A 190 -17.12 -13.75 -11.95
C GLY A 190 -18.58 -14.20 -12.05
N LEU A 191 -18.92 -15.41 -11.57
CA LEU A 191 -20.31 -15.87 -11.51
C LEU A 191 -21.17 -15.04 -10.57
N LYS A 192 -20.61 -14.61 -9.43
CA LYS A 192 -21.31 -13.72 -8.49
C LYS A 192 -21.63 -12.37 -9.13
N TRP A 193 -20.69 -11.81 -9.89
CA TRP A 193 -20.88 -10.54 -10.59
C TRP A 193 -21.89 -10.67 -11.74
N GLU A 194 -21.77 -11.73 -12.55
CA GLU A 194 -22.71 -12.05 -13.63
C GLU A 194 -24.14 -12.13 -13.11
N GLU A 195 -24.35 -12.84 -11.99
CA GLU A 195 -25.67 -12.99 -11.42
C GLU A 195 -26.24 -11.66 -10.92
N CYS A 196 -25.43 -10.81 -10.27
CA CYS A 196 -25.87 -9.47 -9.87
C CYS A 196 -26.21 -8.58 -11.07
N ARG A 197 -25.45 -8.70 -12.17
CA ARG A 197 -25.63 -7.90 -13.38
C ARG A 197 -26.98 -8.18 -14.05
N LYS A 198 -27.44 -9.43 -14.11
CA LYS A 198 -28.71 -9.86 -14.75
C LYS A 198 -29.96 -9.17 -14.23
N TYR A 199 -29.98 -8.74 -12.97
CA TYR A 199 -31.16 -8.09 -12.40
C TYR A 199 -31.23 -6.62 -12.84
N ASP A 200 -32.27 -6.26 -13.57
CA ASP A 200 -32.58 -4.86 -13.93
C ASP A 200 -33.37 -4.17 -12.79
N ARG A 201 -32.76 -4.12 -11.60
CA ARG A 201 -33.33 -3.47 -10.43
C ARG A 201 -32.28 -2.61 -9.75
N PHE A 202 -32.65 -1.35 -9.52
CA PHE A 202 -31.80 -0.33 -8.91
C PHE A 202 -32.40 0.14 -7.58
N PRO A 203 -31.57 0.65 -6.65
CA PRO A 203 -30.11 0.79 -6.74
C PRO A 203 -29.36 -0.54 -6.55
N LYS A 204 -28.20 -0.67 -7.21
CA LYS A 204 -27.21 -1.74 -6.96
C LYS A 204 -26.04 -1.20 -6.13
N TYR A 205 -25.40 -2.09 -5.38
CA TYR A 205 -24.32 -1.74 -4.47
C TYR A 205 -23.12 -2.68 -4.64
N THR A 206 -21.92 -2.13 -4.48
CA THR A 206 -20.72 -2.93 -4.19
C THR A 206 -20.39 -2.83 -2.70
N ILE A 207 -20.08 -3.96 -2.06
CA ILE A 207 -19.78 -3.99 -0.63
C ILE A 207 -18.45 -4.73 -0.43
N CYS A 208 -17.48 -4.03 0.14
CA CYS A 208 -16.22 -4.60 0.60
C CYS A 208 -16.37 -4.96 2.08
N ASN A 209 -16.22 -6.24 2.41
CA ASN A 209 -16.19 -6.72 3.78
C ASN A 209 -14.74 -6.74 4.27
N GLY A 210 -14.39 -5.79 5.15
CA GLY A 210 -13.11 -5.68 5.84
C GLY A 210 -13.25 -5.88 7.36
N ASP A 211 -14.21 -6.71 7.80
CA ASP A 211 -14.41 -7.04 9.22
C ASP A 211 -13.31 -7.95 9.78
N GLU A 212 -12.67 -8.78 8.95
CA GLU A 212 -11.57 -9.71 9.29
C GLU A 212 -11.59 -10.20 10.75
N GLY A 213 -12.70 -10.87 11.11
CA GLY A 213 -13.01 -11.25 12.50
C GLY A 213 -12.19 -12.42 13.04
N ASP A 214 -11.60 -13.22 12.15
CA ASP A 214 -10.95 -14.48 12.49
C ASP A 214 -9.63 -14.28 13.27
N PRO A 215 -9.42 -14.97 14.40
CA PRO A 215 -8.17 -14.88 15.15
C PRO A 215 -6.95 -15.24 14.29
N GLY A 216 -5.96 -14.34 14.26
CA GLY A 216 -4.73 -14.53 13.48
C GLY A 216 -4.81 -14.06 12.03
N ALA A 217 -5.99 -13.66 11.53
CA ALA A 217 -6.12 -13.00 10.23
C ALA A 217 -5.75 -11.51 10.33
N PHE A 218 -4.98 -11.04 9.36
CA PHE A 218 -4.60 -9.62 9.19
C PHE A 218 -4.24 -9.28 7.74
N MET A 219 -4.64 -10.11 6.78
CA MET A 219 -4.40 -9.95 5.36
C MET A 219 -5.16 -8.74 4.83
N ASP A 220 -6.45 -8.63 5.17
CA ASP A 220 -7.31 -7.54 4.71
C ASP A 220 -6.83 -6.22 5.32
N ARG A 221 -6.53 -6.24 6.63
CA ARG A 221 -5.89 -5.12 7.31
C ARG A 221 -4.62 -4.67 6.60
N SER A 222 -3.76 -5.60 6.18
CA SER A 222 -2.48 -5.27 5.54
C SER A 222 -2.66 -4.54 4.21
N ILE A 223 -3.70 -4.89 3.44
CA ILE A 223 -4.04 -4.21 2.19
C ILE A 223 -4.66 -2.83 2.48
N MET A 224 -5.67 -2.75 3.36
CA MET A 224 -6.32 -1.48 3.68
C MET A 224 -5.37 -0.46 4.33
N GLU A 225 -4.43 -0.93 5.15
CA GLU A 225 -3.40 -0.06 5.74
C GLU A 225 -2.28 0.26 4.75
N GLY A 226 -1.92 -0.65 3.84
CA GLY A 226 -0.69 -0.51 3.05
C GLY A 226 -0.87 -0.03 1.62
N ASP A 227 -2.02 -0.31 1.03
CA ASP A 227 -2.36 0.02 -0.35
C ASP A 227 -3.89 0.24 -0.49
N PRO A 228 -4.46 1.25 0.20
CA PRO A 228 -5.91 1.47 0.22
C PRO A 228 -6.48 1.77 -1.16
N HIS A 229 -5.73 2.43 -2.04
CA HIS A 229 -6.16 2.71 -3.41
C HIS A 229 -6.40 1.43 -4.23
N SER A 230 -5.68 0.34 -3.95
CA SER A 230 -5.96 -0.97 -4.58
C SER A 230 -7.34 -1.53 -4.24
N VAL A 231 -7.84 -1.26 -3.02
CA VAL A 231 -9.20 -1.63 -2.62
C VAL A 231 -10.21 -0.78 -3.40
N LEU A 232 -9.98 0.53 -3.46
CA LEU A 232 -10.86 1.46 -4.18
C LEU A 232 -10.90 1.16 -5.69
N GLU A 233 -9.77 0.89 -6.32
CA GLU A 233 -9.69 0.50 -7.73
C GLU A 233 -10.49 -0.77 -7.99
N GLY A 234 -10.29 -1.82 -7.17
CA GLY A 234 -11.03 -3.06 -7.29
C GLY A 234 -12.55 -2.87 -7.10
N MET A 235 -12.94 -2.02 -6.15
CA MET A 235 -14.35 -1.68 -5.93
C MET A 235 -14.95 -0.91 -7.11
N ALA A 236 -14.25 0.07 -7.66
CA ALA A 236 -14.70 0.83 -8.83
C ALA A 236 -14.90 -0.07 -10.06
N ILE A 237 -13.94 -0.98 -10.32
CA ILE A 237 -14.07 -1.98 -11.39
C ILE A 237 -15.29 -2.89 -11.15
N SER A 238 -15.46 -3.38 -9.91
CA SER A 238 -16.62 -4.23 -9.57
C SER A 238 -17.95 -3.49 -9.73
N ALA A 239 -17.99 -2.21 -9.36
CA ALA A 239 -19.18 -1.37 -9.45
C ALA A 239 -19.56 -1.14 -10.92
N TYR A 240 -18.58 -0.83 -11.78
CA TYR A 240 -18.77 -0.72 -13.22
C TYR A 240 -19.34 -2.02 -13.81
N ALA A 241 -18.72 -3.16 -13.48
CA ALA A 241 -19.11 -4.47 -14.01
C ALA A 241 -20.55 -4.86 -13.66
N ILE A 242 -21.02 -4.57 -12.44
CA ILE A 242 -22.39 -4.95 -12.01
C ILE A 242 -23.43 -3.86 -12.28
N GLY A 243 -23.01 -2.63 -12.58
CA GLY A 243 -23.86 -1.45 -12.70
C GLY A 243 -24.28 -0.86 -11.35
N ALA A 244 -23.37 -0.85 -10.37
CA ALA A 244 -23.59 -0.19 -9.08
C ALA A 244 -23.10 1.26 -9.09
N GLU A 245 -23.88 2.16 -8.50
CA GLU A 245 -23.54 3.58 -8.38
C GLU A 245 -22.96 3.91 -6.99
N LYS A 246 -23.13 3.01 -6.02
CA LYS A 246 -22.74 3.21 -4.63
C LYS A 246 -21.95 2.03 -4.10
N GLY A 247 -20.89 2.34 -3.36
CA GLY A 247 -20.02 1.37 -2.69
C GLY A 247 -19.93 1.61 -1.20
N TYR A 248 -19.82 0.55 -0.41
CA TYR A 248 -19.55 0.63 1.02
C TYR A 248 -18.38 -0.27 1.40
N ILE A 249 -17.51 0.22 2.28
CA ILE A 249 -16.46 -0.57 2.92
C ILE A 249 -16.87 -0.73 4.37
N TYR A 250 -17.19 -1.94 4.78
CA TYR A 250 -17.46 -2.25 6.18
C TYR A 250 -16.15 -2.67 6.83
N VAL A 251 -15.59 -1.82 7.69
CA VAL A 251 -14.35 -2.09 8.42
C VAL A 251 -14.67 -2.17 9.90
N ARG A 252 -14.13 -3.18 10.58
CA ARG A 252 -14.25 -3.33 12.03
C ARG A 252 -13.66 -2.13 12.78
N ALA A 253 -14.21 -1.80 13.94
CA ALA A 253 -13.77 -0.64 14.73
C ALA A 253 -12.32 -0.79 15.27
N GLU A 254 -11.83 -2.01 15.40
CA GLU A 254 -10.50 -2.33 15.93
C GLU A 254 -9.36 -2.05 14.93
N TYR A 255 -9.66 -1.64 13.69
CA TYR A 255 -8.67 -1.24 12.69
C TYR A 255 -8.69 0.29 12.42
N PRO A 256 -8.38 1.13 13.42
CA PRO A 256 -8.47 2.59 13.28
C PRO A 256 -7.51 3.14 12.22
N LEU A 257 -6.34 2.52 12.01
CA LEU A 257 -5.39 2.93 10.99
C LEU A 257 -5.93 2.67 9.58
N ALA A 258 -6.57 1.52 9.36
CA ALA A 258 -7.21 1.20 8.08
C ALA A 258 -8.34 2.20 7.78
N ILE A 259 -9.20 2.50 8.76
CA ILE A 259 -10.27 3.49 8.61
C ILE A 259 -9.71 4.86 8.23
N LYS A 260 -8.65 5.31 8.93
CA LYS A 260 -7.97 6.58 8.62
C LYS A 260 -7.44 6.60 7.18
N ARG A 261 -6.68 5.59 6.78
CA ARG A 261 -6.00 5.55 5.47
C ARG A 261 -6.99 5.37 4.31
N LEU A 262 -8.04 4.57 4.49
CA LEU A 262 -9.13 4.49 3.53
C LEU A 262 -9.86 5.83 3.38
N GLY A 263 -10.12 6.54 4.48
CA GLY A 263 -10.71 7.88 4.44
C GLY A 263 -9.85 8.86 3.62
N ILE A 264 -8.54 8.88 3.85
CA ILE A 264 -7.60 9.69 3.05
C ILE A 264 -7.65 9.29 1.57
N ALA A 265 -7.58 7.99 1.28
CA ALA A 265 -7.58 7.49 -0.09
C ALA A 265 -8.88 7.81 -0.84
N ILE A 266 -10.03 7.76 -0.16
CA ILE A 266 -11.34 8.13 -0.74
C ILE A 266 -11.36 9.61 -1.10
N GLU A 267 -10.90 10.50 -0.22
CA GLU A 267 -10.85 11.93 -0.52
C GLU A 267 -9.86 12.24 -1.64
N GLN A 268 -8.68 11.63 -1.63
CA GLN A 268 -7.70 11.78 -2.72
C GLN A 268 -8.26 11.31 -4.07
N ALA A 269 -8.93 10.15 -4.11
CA ALA A 269 -9.56 9.67 -5.34
C ALA A 269 -10.61 10.66 -5.87
N ARG A 270 -11.46 11.21 -5.00
CA ARG A 270 -12.46 12.23 -5.35
C ARG A 270 -11.82 13.52 -5.88
N GLU A 271 -10.74 13.99 -5.26
CA GLU A 271 -10.00 15.17 -5.70
C GLU A 271 -9.41 14.99 -7.11
N TYR A 272 -9.02 13.75 -7.45
CA TYR A 272 -8.53 13.38 -8.78
C TYR A 272 -9.64 13.09 -9.79
N GLY A 273 -10.91 13.11 -9.37
CA GLY A 273 -12.06 12.81 -10.22
C GLY A 273 -12.21 11.33 -10.56
N LEU A 274 -11.70 10.44 -9.70
CA LEU A 274 -11.85 8.98 -9.79
C LEU A 274 -13.09 8.47 -9.04
#